data_AF-A0A935Y0B5-F1
#
_entry.id   AF-A0A935Y0B5-F1
#
_cell.length_a   1.000
_cell.length_b   1.000
_cell.length_c   1.000
_cell.angle_alpha   90.00
_cell.angle_beta   90.00
_cell.angle_gamma   90.00
#
_symmetry.space_group_name_H-M   'P 1'
#
loop_
_entity.id
_entity.type
_entity.pdbx_description
1 polymer ?
#
loop_
_entity_poly.entity_id
_entity_poly.type
_entity_poly.pdbx_seq_one_letter_code
_entity_poly.pdbx_strand_id
1 'polypeptide(L)' 'MIARLGDIAEFINGGAWSDKEYTETGIPVVKVTNLKNGTVDLSEVNYIPESSLDKYG' A
#
# COMPACT_ATOMS: atom_id res chain seq x y z
N MET A 1 -2.92 -2.17 26.02
CA MET A 1 -2.60 -3.42 25.31
C MET A 1 -1.41 -3.12 24.41
N ILE A 2 -0.36 -3.94 24.45
CA ILE A 2 0.83 -3.79 23.62
C ILE A 2 0.94 -5.07 22.80
N ALA A 3 1.04 -4.95 21.48
CA ALA A 3 1.15 -6.07 20.54
C ALA A 3 2.39 -5.85 19.65
N ARG A 4 2.96 -6.94 19.11
CA ARG A 4 3.98 -6.81 18.07
C ARG A 4 3.29 -6.47 16.76
N LEU A 5 3.98 -5.73 15.91
CA LEU A 5 3.43 -5.30 14.64
C LEU A 5 3.03 -6.50 13.74
N GLY A 6 3.82 -7.59 13.76
CA GLY A 6 3.48 -8.83 13.07
C GLY A 6 2.31 -9.62 13.66
N ASP A 7 1.83 -9.28 14.86
CA ASP A 7 0.64 -9.90 15.45
C ASP A 7 -0.66 -9.23 14.95
N ILE A 8 -0.56 -8.04 14.35
CA ILE A 8 -1.72 -7.22 13.94
C ILE A 8 -1.80 -7.01 12.42
N ALA A 9 -0.73 -7.26 11.69
CA ALA A 9 -0.69 -7.13 10.24
C ALA A 9 0.38 -8.04 9.63
N GLU A 10 0.11 -8.52 8.42
CA GLU A 10 1.10 -9.19 7.59
C GLU A 10 1.92 -8.16 6.81
N PHE A 11 3.23 -8.37 6.73
CA PHE A 11 4.16 -7.47 6.04
C PHE A 11 4.66 -8.15 4.78
N ILE A 12 4.27 -7.57 3.65
CA ILE A 12 4.75 -7.96 2.35
C ILE A 12 5.85 -6.96 1.96
N ASN A 13 7.08 -7.44 1.85
CA ASN A 13 8.19 -6.61 1.35
C ASN A 13 8.03 -6.47 -0.16
N GLY A 14 7.32 -5.42 -0.58
CA GLY A 14 7.03 -5.13 -1.98
C GLY A 14 8.27 -5.02 -2.87
N GLY A 15 8.09 -5.30 -4.16
CA GLY A 15 9.07 -5.01 -5.21
C GLY A 15 8.91 -3.59 -5.78
N ALA A 16 9.76 -3.21 -6.73
CA ALA A 16 9.59 -1.97 -7.47
C ALA A 16 8.45 -2.13 -8.50
N TRP A 17 7.30 -1.48 -8.27
CA TRP A 17 6.24 -1.36 -9.28
C TRP A 17 6.40 -0.07 -10.08
N SER A 18 5.85 -0.07 -11.29
CA SER A 18 5.82 1.06 -12.20
C SER A 18 4.43 1.73 -12.21
N ASP A 19 4.37 3.00 -12.60
CA ASP A 19 3.11 3.74 -12.69
C ASP A 19 2.09 3.12 -13.66
N LYS A 20 2.55 2.27 -14.59
CA LYS A 20 1.69 1.55 -15.54
C LYS A 20 0.90 0.40 -14.92
N GLU A 21 1.29 -0.03 -13.72
CA GLU A 21 0.61 -1.11 -12.99
C GLU A 21 -0.56 -0.60 -12.16
N TYR A 22 -0.75 0.73 -12.07
CA TYR A 22 -1.89 1.28 -11.33
C TYR A 22 -3.22 1.02 -12.02
N THR A 23 -4.22 0.75 -11.21
CA THR A 23 -5.62 0.49 -11.59
C THR A 23 -6.56 1.47 -10.89
N GLU A 24 -7.80 1.53 -11.35
CA GLU A 24 -8.85 2.36 -10.73
C GLU A 24 -9.36 1.79 -9.39
N THR A 25 -9.21 0.48 -9.19
CA THR A 25 -9.65 -0.25 -7.99
C THR A 25 -8.63 -1.32 -7.61
N GLY A 26 -8.62 -1.74 -6.34
CA GLY A 26 -7.74 -2.79 -5.83
C GLY A 26 -7.15 -2.43 -4.48
N ILE A 27 -5.86 -2.70 -4.29
CA ILE A 27 -5.14 -2.46 -3.04
C ILE A 27 -4.58 -1.04 -3.04
N PRO A 28 -4.94 -0.19 -2.06
CA PRO A 28 -4.48 1.19 -2.01
C PRO A 28 -2.98 1.26 -1.72
N VAL A 29 -2.28 2.12 -2.47
CA VAL A 29 -0.84 2.37 -2.31
C VAL A 29 -0.63 3.73 -1.66
N VAL A 30 0.05 3.72 -0.51
CA VAL A 30 0.50 4.95 0.17
C VAL A 30 1.86 5.36 -0.40
N LYS A 31 1.94 6.57 -0.97
CA LYS A 31 3.16 7.16 -1.51
C LYS A 31 3.59 8.39 -0.70
N VAL A 32 4.80 8.88 -0.94
CA VAL A 32 5.30 10.11 -0.27
C VAL A 32 4.38 11.32 -0.52
N THR A 33 3.71 11.37 -1.68
CA THR A 33 2.73 12.41 -2.03
C THR A 33 1.45 12.38 -1.19
N ASN A 34 1.16 11.24 -0.55
CA ASN A 34 0.04 11.08 0.37
C ASN A 34 0.37 11.57 1.79
N LEU A 35 1.64 11.79 2.10
CA LEU A 35 2.06 12.29 3.41
C LEU A 35 1.89 13.81 3.45
N LYS A 36 0.83 14.29 4.10
CA LYS A 36 0.48 15.72 4.17
C LYS A 36 0.21 16.11 5.62
N ASN A 37 0.76 17.24 6.07
CA ASN A 37 0.47 17.81 7.39
C ASN A 37 0.65 16.84 8.58
N GLY A 38 1.63 15.93 8.51
CA GLY A 38 1.86 14.93 9.55
C GLY A 38 0.84 13.79 9.60
N THR A 39 -0.03 13.68 8.59
CA THR A 39 -0.98 12.57 8.42
C THR A 39 -0.81 11.90 7.06
N VAL A 40 -1.51 10.78 6.87
CA VAL A 40 -1.65 10.09 5.58
C VAL A 40 -2.99 10.48 4.99
N ASP A 41 -2.96 11.20 3.87
CA ASP A 41 -4.14 11.56 3.09
C ASP A 41 -4.53 10.42 2.15
N LEU A 42 -5.63 9.76 2.49
CA LEU A 42 -6.20 8.64 1.73
C LEU A 42 -7.36 9.05 0.81
N SER A 43 -7.63 10.35 0.65
CA SER A 43 -8.70 10.84 -0.23
C SER A 43 -8.43 10.58 -1.71
N GLU A 44 -7.14 10.59 -2.10
CA GLU A 44 -6.69 10.32 -3.45
C GLU A 44 -5.47 9.38 -3.40
N VAL A 45 -5.71 8.10 -3.65
CA VAL A 45 -4.68 7.06 -3.67
C VAL A 45 -4.71 6.30 -4.99
N ASN A 46 -3.56 5.77 -5.39
CA ASN A 46 -3.49 4.84 -6.50
C ASN A 46 -3.72 3.42 -5.99
N TYR A 47 -4.19 2.55 -6.88
CA TYR A 47 -4.43 1.15 -6.56
C TYR A 47 -3.55 0.25 -7.41
N ILE A 48 -3.13 -0.88 -6.87
CA ILE A 48 -2.59 -2.01 -7.64
C ILE A 48 -3.63 -3.14 -7.65
N PRO A 49 -3.67 -3.99 -8.69
CA PRO A 49 -4.59 -5.11 -8.72
C PRO A 49 -4.26 -6.12 -7.62
N GLU A 50 -5.27 -6.81 -7.10
CA GLU A 50 -5.10 -7.80 -6.01
C GLU A 50 -4.11 -8.92 -6.38
N SER A 51 -4.03 -9.28 -7.66
CA SER A 51 -3.05 -10.24 -8.19
C SER A 51 -1.58 -9.80 -8.00
N SER A 52 -1.35 -8.54 -7.65
CA SER A 52 -0.02 -8.04 -7.29
C SER A 52 0.45 -8.57 -5.94
N LEU A 53 -0.46 -9.00 -5.05
CA LEU A 53 -0.08 -9.64 -3.79
C LEU A 53 0.70 -10.93 -4.05
N ASP A 54 0.25 -11.75 -4.99
CA ASP A 54 0.95 -13.00 -5.33
C ASP A 54 2.31 -12.75 -5.98
N LYS A 55 2.50 -11.57 -6.58
CA LYS A 55 3.76 -11.18 -7.24
C LYS A 55 4.80 -10.67 -6.24
N TYR A 56 4.36 -10.03 -5.16
CA TYR A 56 5.22 -9.29 -4.24
C TYR A 56 5.26 -9.87 -2.81
N GLY A 57 4.30 -10.71 -2.44
CA GLY A 57 4.24 -11.48 -1.19
C GLY A 57 4.96 -12.82 -1.28
#